data_AF-A0AAW3ULH1-F1
#
_entry.id   AF-A0AAW3ULH1-F1
#
_cell.length_a   1.000
_cell.length_b   1.000
_cell.length_c   1.000
_cell.angle_alpha   90.00
_cell.angle_beta   90.00
_cell.angle_gamma   90.00
#
_symmetry.space_group_name_H-M   'P 1'
#
loop_
_entity.id
_entity.type
_entity.pdbx_description
1 polymer ?
#
loop_
_entity_poly.entity_id
_entity_poly.type
_entity_poly.pdbx_seq_one_letter_code
_entity_poly.pdbx_strand_id
1 'polypeptide(L)'
;MKQTAQAVATDNGCTKDSQLSRINGRDVYRADDGTLYVVDSQHERLEQVDRKTGAHMGEVGMLDLQPTKPADTSGRHDLKLK
;
A
#
# COMPACT_ATOMS: atom_id res chain seq x y z
N MET A 1 -14.29 6.00 -15.80
CA MET A 1 -13.84 6.80 -14.64
C MET A 1 -12.51 6.22 -14.18
N LYS A 2 -11.47 7.02 -13.95
CA LYS A 2 -10.24 6.52 -13.30
C LYS A 2 -10.51 6.47 -11.80
N GLN A 3 -10.58 5.27 -11.22
CA GLN A 3 -10.60 5.11 -9.77
C GLN A 3 -9.24 5.53 -9.23
N THR A 4 -9.21 6.37 -8.20
CA THR A 4 -7.97 6.71 -7.52
C THR A 4 -7.58 5.57 -6.58
N ALA A 5 -6.29 5.44 -6.28
CA ALA A 5 -5.78 4.51 -5.28
C ALA A 5 -6.54 4.57 -3.95
N GLN A 6 -6.92 5.80 -3.57
CA GLN A 6 -7.67 6.07 -2.36
C GLN A 6 -9.10 5.50 -2.43
N ALA A 7 -9.78 5.68 -3.56
CA ALA A 7 -11.11 5.11 -3.76
C ALA A 7 -11.03 3.58 -3.68
N VAL A 8 -10.01 3.00 -4.30
CA VAL A 8 -9.76 1.56 -4.29
C VAL A 8 -9.49 1.02 -2.90
N ALA A 9 -8.58 1.65 -2.16
CA ALA A 9 -8.28 1.22 -0.80
C ALA A 9 -9.56 1.27 0.05
N THR A 10 -10.34 2.33 -0.08
CA THR A 10 -11.64 2.47 0.60
C THR A 10 -12.65 1.41 0.17
N ASP A 11 -12.78 1.14 -1.13
CA ASP A 11 -13.70 0.13 -1.69
C ASP A 11 -13.33 -1.29 -1.22
N ASN A 12 -12.05 -1.53 -0.94
CA ASN A 12 -11.55 -2.78 -0.36
C ASN A 12 -11.58 -2.76 1.19
N GLY A 13 -12.34 -1.86 1.81
CA GLY A 13 -12.50 -1.78 3.26
C GLY A 13 -11.27 -1.27 4.02
N CYS A 14 -10.25 -0.74 3.32
CA CYS A 14 -9.04 -0.25 3.97
C CYS A 14 -9.26 1.14 4.57
N THR A 15 -8.70 1.35 5.76
CA THR A 15 -8.73 2.66 6.45
C THR A 15 -7.38 3.34 6.36
N LYS A 16 -7.34 4.66 6.12
CA LYS A 16 -6.10 5.42 6.07
C LYS A 16 -5.41 5.45 7.44
N ASP A 17 -4.12 5.10 7.48
CA ASP A 17 -3.28 5.25 8.67
C ASP A 17 -2.53 6.59 8.61
N SER A 18 -3.09 7.62 9.27
CA SER A 18 -2.54 8.98 9.26
C SER A 18 -1.15 9.08 9.89
N GLN A 19 -0.81 8.20 10.85
CA GLN A 19 0.49 8.22 11.48
C GLN A 19 1.56 7.68 10.53
N LEU A 20 1.33 6.47 9.99
CA LEU A 20 2.24 5.84 9.03
C LEU A 20 2.36 6.68 7.76
N SER A 21 1.27 7.32 7.34
CA SER A 21 1.30 8.20 6.17
C SER A 21 2.23 9.39 6.37
N ARG A 22 2.16 10.02 7.56
CA ARG A 22 2.97 11.18 7.90
C ARG A 22 4.46 10.87 8.00
N ILE A 23 4.85 9.76 8.62
CA ILE A 23 6.28 9.43 8.80
C ILE A 23 6.96 8.95 7.51
N ASN A 24 6.18 8.42 6.56
CA ASN A 24 6.69 7.97 5.27
C ASN A 24 6.52 9.01 4.16
N GLY A 25 5.67 10.02 4.33
CA GLY A 25 5.35 10.99 3.28
C GLY A 25 4.58 10.35 2.10
N ARG A 26 3.93 9.21 2.34
CA ARG A 26 3.17 8.42 1.37
C ARG A 26 1.81 8.11 1.97
N ASP A 27 0.76 7.97 1.18
CA ASP A 27 -0.53 7.57 1.70
C ASP A 27 -0.54 6.07 2.01
N VAL A 28 -0.70 5.73 3.29
CA VAL A 28 -0.73 4.35 3.81
C VAL A 28 -2.14 4.01 4.28
N TYR A 29 -2.63 2.87 3.85
CA TYR A 29 -3.91 2.30 4.21
C TYR A 29 -3.73 0.94 4.88
N ARG A 30 -4.64 0.59 5.77
CA ARG A 30 -4.65 -0.66 6.52
C ARG A 30 -5.93 -1.43 6.23
N ALA A 31 -5.78 -2.67 5.79
CA ALA A 31 -6.88 -3.61 5.65
C ALA A 31 -7.22 -4.28 7.00
N ASP A 32 -8.39 -4.91 7.06
CA ASP A 32 -8.90 -5.58 8.27
C ASP A 32 -8.02 -6.75 8.73
N ASP A 33 -7.39 -7.47 7.79
CA ASP A 33 -6.42 -8.53 8.06
C ASP A 33 -5.07 -8.00 8.61
N GLY A 34 -4.89 -6.69 8.60
CA GLY A 34 -3.70 -5.98 9.04
C GLY A 34 -2.66 -5.76 7.95
N THR A 35 -2.92 -6.14 6.69
CA THR A 35 -2.05 -5.81 5.57
C THR A 35 -2.00 -4.29 5.37
N LEU A 36 -0.80 -3.77 5.10
CA LEU A 36 -0.61 -2.36 4.78
C LEU A 36 -0.49 -2.19 3.27
N TYR A 37 -1.15 -1.17 2.75
CA TYR A 37 -1.10 -0.76 1.35
C TYR A 37 -0.57 0.66 1.25
N VAL A 38 0.41 0.88 0.38
CA VAL A 38 0.91 2.21 0.05
C VAL A 38 0.46 2.60 -1.35
N VAL A 39 -0.09 3.80 -1.47
CA VAL A 39 -0.55 4.33 -2.76
C VAL A 39 0.63 4.69 -3.66
N ASP A 40 0.71 4.06 -4.83
CA ASP A 40 1.57 4.48 -5.95
C ASP A 40 0.69 5.12 -7.04
N SER A 41 0.42 6.42 -6.87
CA SER A 41 -0.45 7.18 -7.76
C SER A 41 0.16 7.43 -9.15
N GLN A 42 1.48 7.30 -9.29
CA GLN A 42 2.14 7.47 -10.59
C GLN A 42 1.90 6.30 -11.52
N HIS A 43 1.70 5.10 -10.95
CA HIS A 43 1.62 3.90 -11.74
C HIS A 43 0.35 3.07 -11.55
N GLU A 44 -0.69 3.64 -10.93
CA GLU A 44 -2.00 2.99 -10.77
C GLU A 44 -1.92 1.63 -10.04
N ARG A 45 -1.01 1.50 -9.07
CA ARG A 45 -0.82 0.32 -8.20
C ARG A 45 -0.86 0.64 -6.70
N LEU A 46 -1.01 -0.41 -5.90
CA LEU A 46 -0.77 -0.38 -4.45
C LEU A 46 0.43 -1.26 -4.12
N GLU A 47 1.33 -0.78 -3.26
CA GLU A 47 2.41 -1.60 -2.70
C GLU A 47 1.91 -2.28 -1.42
N GLN A 48 1.96 -3.61 -1.38
CA GLN A 48 1.72 -4.38 -0.17
C GLN A 48 2.97 -4.35 0.72
N VAL A 49 2.75 -4.17 2.01
CA VAL A 49 3.81 -4.08 3.00
C VAL A 49 3.50 -4.95 4.21
N ASP A 50 4.51 -5.66 4.69
CA ASP A 50 4.41 -6.43 5.92
C ASP A 50 4.32 -5.47 7.12
N ARG A 51 3.23 -5.57 7.87
CA ARG A 51 2.96 -4.66 9.00
C ARG A 51 3.90 -4.78 10.20
N LYS A 52 4.70 -5.86 10.28
CA LYS A 52 5.59 -6.11 11.43
C LYS A 52 7.00 -5.59 11.17
N THR A 53 7.46 -5.74 9.94
CA THR A 53 8.82 -5.45 9.51
C THR A 53 8.90 -4.16 8.68
N GLY A 54 7.81 -3.79 8.02
CA GLY A 54 7.78 -2.72 7.04
C GLY A 54 8.29 -3.17 5.67
N ALA A 55 8.61 -4.46 5.49
CA ALA A 55 9.17 -4.96 4.24
C ALA A 55 8.15 -4.91 3.10
N HIS A 56 8.59 -4.45 1.92
CA HIS A 56 7.78 -4.50 0.71
C HIS A 56 7.52 -5.95 0.27
N MET A 57 6.25 -6.30 0.05
CA MET A 57 5.80 -7.67 -0.27
C MET A 57 5.41 -7.86 -1.74
N GLY A 58 5.36 -6.78 -2.53
CA GLY A 58 4.93 -6.80 -3.92
C GLY A 58 3.91 -5.70 -4.21
N GLU A 59 3.53 -5.61 -5.47
CA GLU A 59 2.57 -4.60 -5.95
C GLU A 59 1.29 -5.28 -6.42
N VAL A 60 0.15 -4.65 -6.20
CA VAL A 60 -1.16 -5.10 -6.70
C VAL A 60 -1.85 -4.05 -7.54
N GLY A 61 -2.69 -4.51 -8.47
CA GLY A 61 -3.56 -3.67 -9.26
C GLY A 61 -4.59 -2.96 -8.39
N MET A 62 -4.88 -1.70 -8.73
CA MET A 62 -5.89 -0.91 -8.02
C MET A 62 -7.33 -1.42 -8.26
N LEU A 63 -7.64 -2.18 -9.32
CA LEU A 63 -9.03 -2.57 -9.62
C LEU A 63 -9.45 -3.89 -8.96
N ASP A 64 -8.52 -4.83 -8.86
CA ASP A 64 -8.78 -6.24 -8.60
C ASP A 64 -7.87 -6.84 -7.52
N LEU A 65 -6.99 -6.00 -6.93
CA LEU A 65 -5.92 -6.39 -6.00
C LEU A 65 -5.08 -7.57 -6.50
N GLN A 66 -4.99 -7.78 -7.81
CA GLN A 66 -4.19 -8.86 -8.36
C GLN A 66 -2.71 -8.50 -8.32
N PRO A 67 -1.81 -9.45 -7.96
CA PRO A 67 -0.37 -9.22 -8.00
C PRO A 67 0.10 -8.78 -9.39
N THR A 68 0.85 -7.68 -9.44
CA THR A 68 1.42 -7.11 -10.68
C THR A 68 2.93 -7.17 -10.69
N LYS A 69 3.57 -7.09 -9.51
CA LYS A 69 5.01 -7.25 -9.35
C LYS A 69 5.38 -7.98 -8.06
N PRO A 70 6.50 -8.73 -8.06
CA PRO A 70 7.01 -9.38 -6.86
C PRO A 70 7.61 -8.37 -5.87
N ALA A 71 7.91 -8.85 -4.67
CA ALA A 71 8.64 -8.10 -3.66
C ALA A 71 10.01 -7.62 -4.16
N ASP A 72 10.30 -6.34 -3.99
CA ASP A 72 11.64 -5.78 -4.04
C ASP A 72 12.42 -6.08 -2.74
N THR A 73 13.51 -6.83 -2.85
CA THR A 73 14.37 -7.20 -1.72
C THR A 73 15.47 -6.18 -1.43
N SER A 74 15.54 -5.07 -2.17
CA SER A 74 16.53 -4.02 -1.94
C SER A 74 16.26 -3.16 -0.70
N GLY A 75 15.03 -3.24 -0.16
CA GLY A 75 14.56 -2.41 0.97
C GLY A 75 14.18 -0.97 0.58
N ARG A 76 14.29 -0.61 -0.71
CA ARG A 76 13.97 0.74 -1.20
C ARG A 76 12.50 1.12 -0.99
N HIS A 77 11.61 0.13 -1.02
CA HIS A 77 10.16 0.31 -0.89
C HIS A 77 9.65 -0.01 0.52
N ASP A 78 10.55 -0.25 1.48
CA ASP A 78 10.16 -0.56 2.86
C ASP A 78 9.54 0.65 3.56
N LEU A 79 8.53 0.39 4.37
CA LEU A 79 7.81 1.36 5.16
C LEU A 79 8.45 1.50 6.55
N LYS A 80 8.69 2.74 6.98
CA LYS A 80 9.00 3.03 8.39
C LYS A 80 7.74 2.82 9.22
N LEU A 81 7.84 2.03 10.29
CA LEU A 81 6.71 1.72 11.17
C LEU A 81 6.65 2.60 12.43
N LYS A 82 7.70 3.34 12.74
CA LYS A 82 7.84 4.20 13.92
C LYS A 82 8.85 5.31 13.68
#